data_AF-J3EEW5-F1
#
_entry.id   AF-J3EEW5-F1
#
_cell.length_a   1.000
_cell.length_b   1.000
_cell.length_c   1.000
_cell.angle_alpha   90.00
_cell.angle_beta   90.00
_cell.angle_gamma   90.00
#
_symmetry.space_group_name_H-M   'P 1'
#
loop_
_entity.id
_entity.type
_entity.pdbx_description
1 polymer ?
#
loop_
_entity_poly.entity_id
_entity_poly.type
_entity_poly.pdbx_seq_one_letter_code
_entity_poly.pdbx_strand_id
1 'polypeptide(L)'
;MGCDFTLTSKARVLAQESVSISQIQTLRNEMTDPLTPTTVFKCLADDTRVRTMLLITREGELCVCELTCALNESQPKVSRHLAQLRSCGLLSDRRQGQWVYYRMHPTLPDWVHQVLTTVLERNAHWLSPDTKRLDGMGDRPQRARACCESKIA
;
A
#
# COMPACT_ATOMS: atom_id res chain seq x y z
N MET A 1 7.12 4.63 75.90
CA MET A 1 7.97 3.45 75.71
C MET A 1 7.65 2.89 74.34
N GLY A 2 8.59 3.03 73.41
CA GLY A 2 8.46 2.53 72.04
C GLY A 2 8.72 1.03 71.92
N CYS A 3 8.34 0.47 70.77
CA CYS A 3 8.98 -0.59 69.99
C CYS A 3 8.08 -0.77 68.75
N ASP A 4 8.42 -0.25 67.59
CA ASP A 4 9.36 -0.75 66.56
C ASP A 4 8.76 -1.78 65.59
N PHE A 5 8.91 -1.42 64.31
CA PHE A 5 8.89 -2.13 63.04
C PHE A 5 8.59 -3.66 63.01
N THR A 6 7.66 -4.10 62.17
CA THR A 6 7.96 -4.90 60.94
C THR A 6 6.71 -5.29 60.15
N LEU A 7 6.89 -5.28 58.82
CA LEU A 7 5.98 -5.70 57.77
C LEU A 7 5.42 -7.12 57.94
N THR A 8 4.13 -7.32 57.61
CA THR A 8 3.67 -8.53 56.90
C THR A 8 2.26 -8.39 56.27
N SER A 9 2.24 -8.37 54.93
CA SER A 9 1.31 -9.11 54.04
C SER A 9 -0.23 -8.87 54.02
N LYS A 10 -0.69 -8.45 52.81
CA LYS A 10 -1.96 -8.73 52.09
C LYS A 10 -3.16 -7.74 52.22
N ALA A 11 -3.19 -6.79 51.29
CA ALA A 11 -4.39 -6.42 50.52
C ALA A 11 -3.89 -5.83 49.17
N ARG A 12 -3.69 -6.66 48.13
CA ARG A 12 -4.70 -7.12 47.18
C ARG A 12 -5.40 -5.94 46.47
N VAL A 13 -4.80 -5.58 45.32
CA VAL A 13 -5.49 -5.22 44.07
C VAL A 13 -6.42 -4.01 44.14
N LEU A 14 -5.99 -2.84 43.66
CA LEU A 14 -6.77 -1.89 42.83
C LEU A 14 -5.81 -0.83 42.24
N ALA A 15 -5.00 -1.21 41.26
CA ALA A 15 -4.45 -0.28 40.28
C ALA A 15 -5.17 -0.60 38.96
N GLN A 16 -6.36 -0.05 38.77
CA GLN A 16 -7.04 -0.13 37.48
C GLN A 16 -6.40 0.89 36.57
N GLU A 17 -5.61 0.35 35.65
CA GLU A 17 -4.83 1.02 34.63
C GLU A 17 -5.75 1.86 33.73
N SER A 18 -5.55 3.17 33.77
CA SER A 18 -6.06 4.09 32.75
C SER A 18 -5.32 3.83 31.45
N VAL A 19 -5.80 2.86 30.66
CA VAL A 19 -5.30 2.66 29.29
C VAL A 19 -5.69 3.90 28.47
N SER A 20 -4.67 4.58 27.98
CA SER A 20 -4.83 5.86 27.27
C SER A 20 -5.56 5.61 25.94
N ILE A 21 -6.52 6.45 25.58
CA ILE A 21 -7.29 6.38 24.32
C ILE A 21 -6.36 6.32 23.08
N SER A 22 -5.12 6.81 23.19
CA SER A 22 -4.08 6.70 22.17
C SER A 22 -3.59 5.27 21.91
N GLN A 23 -3.66 4.35 22.87
CA GLN A 23 -3.26 2.94 22.69
C GLN A 23 -4.29 2.13 21.90
N ILE A 24 -5.57 2.51 21.94
CA ILE A 24 -6.65 1.84 21.19
C ILE A 24 -6.55 2.14 19.68
N GLN A 25 -5.99 3.29 19.28
CA GLN A 25 -5.84 3.66 17.87
C GLN A 25 -4.73 2.87 17.18
N THR A 26 -3.65 2.52 17.90
CA THR A 26 -2.50 1.81 17.34
C THR A 26 -2.79 0.32 17.09
N LEU A 27 -3.74 -0.28 17.82
CA LEU A 27 -4.17 -1.68 17.65
C LEU A 27 -5.23 -1.87 16.56
N ARG A 28 -5.73 -0.79 15.92
CA ARG A 28 -6.73 -0.86 14.84
C ARG A 28 -6.15 -1.34 13.50
N ASN A 29 -4.83 -1.45 13.38
CA ASN A 29 -4.17 -1.83 12.14
C ASN A 29 -3.89 -3.34 11.97
N GLU A 30 -4.36 -4.21 12.88
CA GLU A 30 -4.15 -5.67 12.79
C GLU A 30 -5.43 -6.49 12.61
N MET A 31 -6.53 -5.85 12.20
CA MET A 31 -7.73 -6.57 11.81
C MET A 31 -8.23 -5.98 10.50
N THR A 32 -7.71 -6.53 9.39
CA THR A 32 -8.20 -6.26 8.05
C THR A 32 -9.71 -6.47 8.03
N ASP A 33 -10.46 -5.37 8.00
CA ASP A 33 -11.87 -5.38 7.66
C ASP A 33 -11.98 -6.19 6.35
N PRO A 34 -12.84 -7.23 6.27
CA PRO A 34 -12.89 -8.07 5.08
C PRO A 34 -13.06 -7.19 3.85
N LEU A 35 -12.21 -7.39 2.83
CA LEU A 35 -12.30 -6.67 1.57
C LEU A 35 -13.61 -7.01 0.88
N THR A 36 -14.66 -6.28 1.23
CA THR A 36 -15.97 -6.39 0.61
C THR A 36 -15.90 -5.86 -0.82
N PRO A 37 -16.76 -6.34 -1.74
CA PRO A 37 -16.85 -5.78 -3.09
C PRO A 37 -17.04 -4.26 -3.06
N THR A 38 -17.90 -3.75 -2.17
CA THR A 38 -18.21 -2.33 -2.05
C THR A 38 -16.99 -1.48 -1.68
N THR A 39 -16.14 -1.94 -0.76
CA THR A 39 -14.94 -1.20 -0.35
C THR A 39 -13.90 -1.19 -1.46
N VAL A 40 -13.70 -2.32 -2.14
CA VAL A 40 -12.81 -2.44 -3.29
C VAL A 40 -13.24 -1.50 -4.42
N PHE A 41 -14.52 -1.54 -4.83
CA PHE A 41 -15.00 -0.70 -5.92
C PHE A 41 -14.99 0.80 -5.56
N LYS A 42 -15.28 1.17 -4.30
CA LYS A 42 -15.11 2.56 -3.85
C LYS A 42 -13.65 3.02 -3.96
N CYS A 43 -12.71 2.16 -3.57
CA CYS A 43 -11.29 2.45 -3.72
C CYS A 43 -10.85 2.48 -5.18
N LEU A 44 -11.48 1.72 -6.07
CA LEU A 44 -11.16 1.73 -7.50
C LEU A 44 -11.91 2.82 -8.28
N ALA A 45 -12.92 3.50 -7.74
CA ALA A 45 -13.72 4.50 -8.44
C ALA A 45 -12.98 5.85 -8.67
N ASP A 46 -11.80 5.80 -9.32
CA ASP A 46 -11.00 6.94 -9.78
C ASP A 46 -10.11 6.48 -10.94
N ASP A 47 -10.04 7.29 -11.99
CA ASP A 47 -9.30 6.98 -13.22
C ASP A 47 -7.84 6.60 -12.95
N THR A 48 -7.15 7.42 -12.16
CA THR A 48 -5.72 7.23 -11.87
C THR A 48 -5.50 5.97 -11.05
N ARG A 49 -6.40 5.68 -10.10
CA ARG A 49 -6.33 4.46 -9.26
C ARG A 49 -6.56 3.19 -10.08
N VAL A 50 -7.55 3.17 -10.98
CA VAL A 50 -7.75 2.02 -11.89
C VAL A 50 -6.52 1.83 -12.77
N ARG A 51 -6.05 2.88 -13.45
CA ARG A 51 -4.87 2.81 -14.34
C ARG A 51 -3.64 2.30 -13.59
N THR A 52 -3.40 2.81 -12.38
CA THR A 52 -2.32 2.35 -11.50
C THR A 52 -2.44 0.85 -11.18
N MET A 53 -3.63 0.38 -10.79
CA MET A 53 -3.85 -1.03 -10.46
C MET A 53 -3.68 -1.93 -11.69
N LEU A 54 -4.16 -1.53 -12.86
CA LEU A 54 -4.00 -2.32 -14.08
C LEU A 54 -2.54 -2.37 -14.55
N LEU A 55 -1.79 -1.26 -14.45
CA LEU A 55 -0.35 -1.24 -14.75
C LEU A 55 0.43 -2.16 -13.81
N ILE A 56 0.14 -2.13 -12.50
CA ILE A 56 0.76 -3.04 -11.52
C ILE A 56 0.36 -4.49 -11.77
N THR A 57 -0.89 -4.74 -12.19
CA THR A 57 -1.36 -6.09 -12.56
C THR A 57 -0.60 -6.64 -13.77
N ARG A 58 -0.32 -5.80 -14.78
CA ARG A 58 0.46 -6.15 -15.98
C ARG A 58 1.93 -6.43 -15.65
N GLU A 59 2.56 -5.58 -14.85
CA GLU A 59 4.02 -5.60 -14.62
C GLU A 59 4.46 -6.32 -13.33
N GLY A 60 3.50 -6.70 -12.48
CA GLY A 60 3.68 -7.34 -11.18
C GLY A 60 4.02 -6.36 -10.05
N GLU A 61 5.03 -5.52 -10.25
CA GLU A 61 5.40 -4.44 -9.33
C GLU A 61 5.79 -3.18 -10.11
N LEU A 62 5.65 -1.96 -9.57
CA LEU A 62 6.10 -0.70 -10.20
C LEU A 62 6.59 0.30 -9.15
N CYS A 63 7.61 1.09 -9.46
CA CYS A 63 8.05 2.20 -8.62
C CYS A 63 7.27 3.48 -8.92
N VAL A 64 7.40 4.49 -8.04
CA VAL A 64 6.70 5.77 -8.20
C VAL A 64 7.10 6.49 -9.50
N CYS A 65 8.38 6.42 -9.89
CA CYS A 65 8.87 7.06 -11.12
C CYS A 65 8.29 6.41 -12.38
N GLU A 66 8.25 5.07 -12.43
CA GLU A 66 7.63 4.32 -13.52
C GLU A 66 6.14 4.70 -13.65
N LEU A 67 5.40 4.74 -12.53
CA LEU A 67 3.99 5.14 -12.54
C LEU A 67 3.77 6.60 -12.95
N THR A 68 4.64 7.51 -12.52
CA THR A 68 4.59 8.93 -12.90
C THR A 68 4.75 9.09 -14.42
N CYS A 69 5.70 8.37 -15.02
CA CYS A 69 5.91 8.36 -16.47
C CYS A 69 4.75 7.69 -17.22
N ALA A 70 4.34 6.50 -16.78
CA ALA A 70 3.25 5.74 -17.40
C ALA A 70 1.94 6.53 -17.39
N LEU A 71 1.57 7.14 -16.26
CA LEU A 71 0.32 7.88 -16.13
C LEU A 71 0.37 9.29 -16.73
N ASN A 72 1.58 9.83 -16.98
CA ASN A 72 1.84 11.21 -17.36
C ASN A 72 1.24 12.21 -16.35
N GLU A 73 1.45 11.93 -15.06
CA GLU A 73 0.90 12.68 -13.93
C GLU A 73 2.02 13.11 -12.98
N SER A 74 1.77 14.10 -12.13
CA SER A 74 2.80 14.56 -11.18
C SER A 74 3.05 13.56 -10.06
N GLN A 75 4.31 13.46 -9.60
CA GLN A 75 4.69 12.58 -8.50
C GLN A 75 3.86 12.78 -7.21
N PRO A 76 3.53 14.02 -6.77
CA PRO A 76 2.68 14.22 -5.59
C PRO A 76 1.27 13.63 -5.76
N LYS A 77 0.68 13.73 -6.97
CA LYS A 77 -0.63 13.18 -7.27
C LYS A 77 -0.60 11.66 -7.26
N VAL A 78 0.36 11.05 -7.94
CA VAL A 78 0.55 9.59 -7.97
C VAL A 78 0.78 9.03 -6.56
N SER A 79 1.65 9.67 -5.77
CA SER A 79 1.93 9.27 -4.38
C SER A 79 0.66 9.29 -3.50
N ARG A 80 -0.20 10.30 -3.66
CA ARG A 80 -1.48 10.38 -2.95
C ARG A 80 -2.40 9.21 -3.30
N HIS A 81 -2.53 8.86 -4.58
CA HIS A 81 -3.34 7.73 -5.02
C HIS A 81 -2.79 6.39 -4.52
N LEU A 82 -1.46 6.22 -4.51
CA LEU A 82 -0.80 5.03 -3.95
C LEU A 82 -1.04 4.88 -2.45
N ALA A 83 -0.97 5.97 -1.69
CA ALA A 83 -1.29 5.97 -0.26
C ALA A 83 -2.75 5.54 -0.01
N GLN A 84 -3.69 6.04 -0.83
CA GLN A 84 -5.10 5.63 -0.75
C GLN A 84 -5.27 4.13 -1.03
N LEU A 85 -4.70 3.63 -2.13
CA LEU A 85 -4.77 2.22 -2.50
C LEU A 85 -4.14 1.30 -1.44
N ARG A 86 -3.08 1.75 -0.76
CA ARG A 86 -2.51 1.06 0.42
C ARG A 86 -3.44 1.05 1.62
N SER A 87 -4.04 2.20 1.95
CA SER A 87 -5.02 2.27 3.04
C SER A 87 -6.24 1.38 2.80
N CYS A 88 -6.59 1.14 1.54
CA CYS A 88 -7.62 0.20 1.13
C CYS A 88 -7.18 -1.27 1.14
N GLY A 89 -5.92 -1.59 1.45
CA GLY A 89 -5.40 -2.96 1.41
C GLY A 89 -5.24 -3.57 0.01
N LEU A 90 -5.30 -2.77 -1.05
CA LEU A 90 -5.14 -3.25 -2.44
C LEU A 90 -3.67 -3.35 -2.86
N LEU A 91 -2.81 -2.52 -2.28
CA LEU A 91 -1.37 -2.48 -2.58
C LEU A 91 -0.53 -2.80 -1.36
N SER A 92 0.61 -3.43 -1.63
CA SER A 92 1.73 -3.61 -0.70
C SER A 92 2.96 -2.92 -1.27
N ASP A 93 3.78 -2.34 -0.39
CA ASP A 93 5.05 -1.73 -0.76
C ASP A 93 6.25 -2.59 -0.35
N ARG A 94 7.30 -2.58 -1.18
CA ARG A 94 8.62 -3.15 -0.89
C ARG A 94 9.68 -2.08 -1.09
N ARG A 95 10.55 -1.89 -0.11
CA ARG A 95 11.72 -1.02 -0.25
C ARG A 95 12.90 -1.79 -0.83
N GLN A 96 13.58 -1.19 -1.80
CA GLN A 96 14.80 -1.72 -2.38
C GLN A 96 15.78 -0.55 -2.58
N GLY A 97 16.77 -0.45 -1.69
CA GLY A 97 17.65 0.72 -1.60
C GLY A 97 16.85 1.97 -1.24
N GLN A 98 17.02 3.04 -2.02
CA GLN A 98 16.30 4.31 -1.86
C GLN A 98 14.87 4.29 -2.45
N TRP A 99 14.49 3.20 -3.12
CA TRP A 99 13.27 3.15 -3.93
C TRP A 99 12.17 2.33 -3.27
N VAL A 100 10.93 2.73 -3.51
CA VAL A 100 9.72 2.03 -3.05
C VAL A 100 8.98 1.49 -4.26
N TYR A 101 8.82 0.17 -4.29
CA TYR A 101 8.06 -0.56 -5.30
C TYR A 101 6.70 -0.92 -4.74
N TYR A 102 5.67 -0.83 -5.57
CA TYR A 102 4.30 -1.14 -5.24
C TYR A 102 3.87 -2.35 -6.04
N ARG A 103 3.22 -3.30 -5.36
CA ARG A 103 2.66 -4.52 -5.95
C ARG A 103 1.26 -4.75 -5.40
N MET A 104 0.50 -5.59 -6.07
CA MET A 104 -0.77 -6.08 -5.53
C MET A 104 -0.53 -6.72 -4.14
N HIS A 105 -1.45 -6.47 -3.21
CA HIS A 105 -1.30 -7.00 -1.86
C HIS A 105 -1.38 -8.55 -1.90
N PRO A 106 -0.43 -9.28 -1.26
CA PRO A 106 -0.32 -10.73 -1.42
C PRO A 106 -1.48 -11.52 -0.80
N THR A 107 -2.25 -10.91 0.10
CA THR A 107 -3.43 -11.51 0.74
C THR A 107 -4.74 -11.07 0.08
N LEU A 108 -4.69 -10.56 -1.15
CA LEU A 108 -5.90 -10.19 -1.88
C LEU A 108 -6.75 -11.43 -2.17
N PRO A 109 -8.08 -11.33 -2.06
CA PRO A 109 -8.97 -12.39 -2.51
C PRO A 109 -8.82 -12.66 -4.01
N ASP A 110 -8.90 -13.93 -4.41
CA ASP A 110 -8.76 -14.35 -5.82
C ASP A 110 -9.73 -13.64 -6.77
N TRP A 111 -10.94 -13.34 -6.31
CA TRP A 111 -11.94 -12.64 -7.11
C TRP A 111 -11.46 -11.23 -7.52
N VAL A 112 -10.69 -10.54 -6.69
CA VAL A 112 -10.13 -9.21 -7.02
C VAL A 112 -9.12 -9.34 -8.15
N HIS A 113 -8.24 -10.35 -8.07
CA HIS A 113 -7.28 -10.65 -9.12
C HIS A 113 -7.97 -10.99 -10.44
N GLN A 114 -9.02 -11.82 -10.41
CA GLN A 114 -9.80 -12.18 -11.60
C GLN A 114 -10.48 -10.96 -12.23
N VAL A 115 -11.08 -10.08 -11.41
CA VAL A 115 -11.70 -8.84 -11.89
C VAL A 115 -10.66 -7.94 -12.56
N LEU A 116 -9.52 -7.67 -11.91
CA LEU A 116 -8.48 -6.80 -12.46
C LEU A 116 -7.88 -7.39 -13.75
N THR A 117 -7.66 -8.70 -13.79
CA THR A 117 -7.16 -9.40 -15.00
C THR A 117 -8.17 -9.28 -16.14
N THR A 118 -9.45 -9.54 -15.86
CA THR A 118 -10.52 -9.42 -16.87
C THR A 118 -10.61 -7.98 -17.37
N VAL A 119 -10.57 -6.99 -16.49
CA VAL A 119 -10.61 -5.57 -16.87
C VAL A 119 -9.40 -5.20 -17.73
N LEU A 120 -8.20 -5.65 -17.36
CA LEU A 120 -6.97 -5.42 -18.12
C LEU A 120 -7.09 -5.99 -19.54
N GLU A 121 -7.47 -7.26 -19.68
CA GLU A 121 -7.59 -7.94 -20.98
C GLU A 121 -8.66 -7.30 -21.87
N ARG A 122 -9.81 -6.94 -21.30
CA ARG A 122 -10.93 -6.36 -22.06
C ARG A 122 -10.71 -4.89 -22.41
N ASN A 123 -9.86 -4.18 -21.68
CA ASN A 123 -9.64 -2.74 -21.84
C ASN A 123 -8.19 -2.39 -22.18
N ALA A 124 -7.42 -3.33 -22.73
CA ALA A 124 -6.03 -3.09 -23.11
C ALA A 124 -5.87 -1.89 -24.06
N HIS A 125 -6.85 -1.64 -24.94
CA HIS A 125 -6.87 -0.49 -25.83
C HIS A 125 -6.92 0.85 -25.07
N TRP A 126 -7.71 0.92 -23.98
CA TRP A 126 -7.85 2.10 -23.14
C TRP A 126 -6.58 2.40 -22.34
N LEU A 127 -5.90 1.36 -21.84
CA LEU A 127 -4.63 1.48 -21.13
C LEU A 127 -3.42 1.69 -22.07
N SER A 128 -3.58 1.49 -23.38
CA SER A 128 -2.49 1.49 -24.34
C SER A 128 -1.61 2.75 -24.35
N PRO A 129 -2.10 3.98 -24.09
CA PRO A 129 -1.22 5.15 -23.99
C PRO A 129 -0.25 5.05 -22.81
N ASP A 130 -0.70 4.46 -21.70
CA ASP A 130 0.08 4.33 -20.48
C ASP A 130 1.14 3.26 -20.62
N THR A 131 0.76 2.11 -21.19
CA THR A 131 1.69 1.03 -21.48
C THR A 131 2.74 1.48 -22.47
N LYS A 132 2.39 2.22 -23.53
CA LYS A 132 3.37 2.76 -24.49
C LYS A 132 4.39 3.70 -23.84
N ARG A 133 3.95 4.58 -22.93
CA ARG A 133 4.88 5.46 -22.18
C ARG A 133 5.79 4.66 -21.27
N LEU A 134 5.25 3.65 -20.59
CA LEU A 134 6.03 2.76 -19.73
C LEU A 134 7.04 1.93 -20.53
N ASP A 135 6.61 1.33 -21.64
CA ASP A 135 7.46 0.52 -22.53
C ASP A 135 8.55 1.40 -23.16
N GLY A 136 8.29 2.69 -23.38
CA GLY A 136 9.29 3.68 -23.80
C GLY A 136 10.42 3.93 -22.80
N MET A 137 10.28 3.51 -21.53
CA MET A 137 11.35 3.53 -20.53
C MET A 137 12.31 2.33 -20.64
N GLY A 138 11.99 1.35 -21.51
CA GLY A 138 12.74 0.11 -21.69
C GLY A 138 12.24 -1.06 -20.82
N ASP A 139 12.89 -2.22 -20.94
CA ASP A 139 12.51 -3.43 -20.21
C ASP A 139 13.12 -3.49 -18.81
N ARG A 140 12.54 -4.30 -17.91
CA ARG A 140 13.23 -4.68 -16.67
C ARG A 140 14.31 -5.72 -16.97
N PRO A 141 15.53 -5.59 -16.40
CA PRO A 141 15.92 -4.70 -15.31
C PRO A 141 16.48 -3.33 -15.74
N GLN A 142 16.57 -3.05 -17.04
CA GLN A 142 17.18 -1.83 -17.57
C GLN A 142 16.42 -0.56 -17.15
N ARG A 143 15.08 -0.55 -17.15
CA ARG A 143 14.27 0.58 -16.63
C ARG A 143 14.43 0.79 -15.13
N ALA A 144 14.54 -0.30 -14.37
CA ALA A 144 14.81 -0.23 -12.94
C ALA A 144 16.18 0.42 -12.72
N ARG A 145 17.21 0.09 -13.51
CA ARG A 145 18.51 0.77 -13.44
C ARG A 145 18.46 2.22 -13.94
N ALA A 146 17.82 2.48 -15.07
CA ALA A 146 17.75 3.82 -15.69
C ALA A 146 17.06 4.86 -14.79
N CYS A 147 15.99 4.47 -14.08
CA CYS A 147 15.37 5.34 -13.09
C CYS A 147 16.10 5.36 -11.74
N CYS A 148 16.77 4.27 -11.38
CA CYS A 148 17.40 4.14 -10.06
C CYS A 148 18.85 4.64 -9.99
N GLU A 149 19.55 4.80 -11.11
CA GLU A 149 20.94 5.27 -11.19
C GLU A 149 21.05 6.78 -11.46
N SER A 150 20.01 7.43 -11.99
CA SER A 150 20.05 8.84 -12.41
C SER A 150 19.94 9.88 -11.28
N LYS A 151 20.05 9.48 -10.01
CA LYS A 151 19.99 10.39 -8.84
C LYS A 151 21.19 10.28 -7.89
N ILE A 152 22.26 9.58 -8.28
CA ILE A 152 23.49 9.44 -7.48
C ILE A 152 24.65 10.30 -8.04
N ALA A 153 24.46 11.00 -9.17
CA ALA A 153 25.44 11.94 -9.70
C ALA A 153 25.10 13.39 -9.35
#